data_AF-A0A9E2VNL1-F1
#
_entry.id   AF-A0A9E2VNL1-F1
#
_cell.length_a   1.000
_cell.length_b   1.000
_cell.length_c   1.000
_cell.angle_alpha   90.00
_cell.angle_beta   90.00
_cell.angle_gamma   90.00
#
_symmetry.space_group_name_H-M   'P 1'
#
loop_
_entity.id
_entity.type
_entity.pdbx_description
1 polymer ?
#
loop_
_entity_poly.entity_id
_entity_poly.type
_entity_poly.pdbx_seq_one_letter_code
_entity_poly.pdbx_strand_id
1 'polypeptide(L)'
;MWALAAIAVFVLIMGPVGEGRAEEVIGTGPLLTIAPKDLHRILPPDSHLLIDPHSIEQFLVALDGTPPDWASVYGQGHHDPDHDERLFTLNRERDAKREGKQALHWTVVFLWSAELSRYDPMRGGFGMAIGPIFTPTKWGLVRFKPEEVPSNLVVIPDPSARDVLRRQLDAGQKIDIEIVMVGRLIPEESIVYDFSHDKEGLGLIMPVVRIERVEYLLAR
;
A
#
# COMPACT_ATOMS: atom_id res chain seq x y z
N MET A 1 -5.28 36.84 -60.11
CA MET A 1 -6.15 35.64 -60.24
C MET A 1 -5.36 34.69 -61.11
N TRP A 2 -4.81 33.56 -60.68
CA TRP A 2 -5.35 32.54 -59.79
C TRP A 2 -4.20 31.93 -58.96
N ALA A 3 -4.46 31.72 -57.68
CA ALA A 3 -3.69 30.83 -56.82
C ALA A 3 -4.00 29.36 -57.18
N LEU A 4 -3.24 28.45 -56.55
CA LEU A 4 -3.39 26.98 -56.42
C LEU A 4 -2.23 26.23 -57.08
N ALA A 5 -1.57 25.25 -56.49
CA ALA A 5 -1.45 24.76 -55.12
C ALA A 5 -0.29 23.74 -55.21
N ALA A 6 0.80 23.92 -54.45
CA ALA A 6 1.85 22.92 -54.40
C ALA A 6 1.50 21.91 -53.30
N ILE A 7 1.09 20.70 -53.69
CA ILE A 7 0.89 19.59 -52.75
C ILE A 7 2.25 18.94 -52.52
N ALA A 8 2.85 19.22 -51.36
CA ALA A 8 3.98 18.47 -50.86
C ALA A 8 3.46 17.23 -50.11
N VAL A 9 3.69 16.05 -50.68
CA VAL A 9 3.43 14.76 -50.02
C VAL A 9 4.55 14.50 -49.02
N PHE A 10 4.27 14.67 -47.73
CA PHE A 10 5.18 14.28 -46.65
C PHE A 10 4.82 12.85 -46.23
N VAL A 11 5.59 11.86 -46.69
CA VAL A 11 5.49 10.48 -46.20
C VAL A 11 6.24 10.42 -44.87
N LEU A 12 5.49 10.55 -43.77
CA LEU A 12 5.99 10.26 -42.43
C LEU A 12 6.06 8.74 -42.27
N ILE A 13 7.28 8.21 -42.31
CA ILE A 13 7.58 6.84 -41.92
C ILE A 13 7.41 6.78 -40.39
N MET A 14 6.22 6.38 -39.94
CA MET A 14 6.05 5.88 -38.57
C MET A 14 6.82 4.57 -38.47
N GLY A 15 8.00 4.63 -37.83
CA GLY A 15 8.61 3.45 -37.21
C GLY A 15 7.66 2.89 -36.15
N PRO A 16 7.81 1.61 -35.77
CA PRO A 16 6.94 1.02 -34.77
C PRO A 16 7.14 1.82 -33.48
N VAL A 17 6.08 2.53 -33.09
CA VAL A 17 5.93 3.10 -31.75
C VAL A 17 6.14 1.92 -30.82
N GLY A 18 7.28 1.95 -30.11
CA GLY A 18 7.61 0.98 -29.09
C GLY A 18 6.40 0.85 -28.15
N GLU A 19 6.06 -0.41 -27.88
CA GLU A 19 4.99 -0.85 -27.01
C GLU A 19 4.76 0.18 -25.90
N GLY A 20 3.68 0.95 -26.05
CA GLY A 20 3.12 1.70 -24.96
C GLY A 20 2.81 0.67 -23.89
N ARG A 21 3.68 0.60 -22.88
CA ARG A 21 3.35 0.04 -21.58
C ARG A 21 2.13 0.85 -21.16
N ALA A 22 0.95 0.26 -21.41
CA ALA A 22 -0.32 0.83 -21.01
C ALA A 22 -0.14 1.32 -19.57
N GLU A 23 -0.68 2.49 -19.25
CA GLU A 23 -0.91 2.85 -17.85
C GLU A 23 -1.47 1.61 -17.17
N GLU A 24 -0.61 0.98 -16.38
CA GLU A 24 -0.93 -0.25 -15.68
C GLU A 24 -1.98 0.22 -14.69
N VAL A 25 -3.25 -0.05 -14.99
CA VAL A 25 -4.36 0.36 -14.12
C VAL A 25 -4.03 -0.27 -12.77
N ILE A 26 -3.61 0.58 -11.82
CA ILE A 26 -3.23 0.16 -10.48
C ILE A 26 -4.45 -0.58 -9.93
N GLY A 27 -4.39 -1.90 -9.94
CA GLY A 27 -5.45 -2.74 -9.43
C GLY A 27 -5.79 -4.00 -10.20
N THR A 28 -5.34 -4.20 -11.45
CA THR A 28 -5.46 -5.52 -12.10
C THR A 28 -4.10 -6.17 -12.25
N GLY A 29 -3.94 -7.40 -11.77
CA GLY A 29 -2.65 -8.09 -11.84
C GLY A 29 -2.73 -9.59 -11.65
N PRO A 30 -1.63 -10.31 -11.92
CA PRO A 30 -1.58 -11.76 -11.78
C PRO A 30 -1.64 -12.20 -10.31
N LEU A 31 -2.20 -13.39 -10.05
CA LEU A 31 -2.03 -14.05 -8.74
C LEU A 31 -0.67 -14.75 -8.69
N LEU A 32 0.24 -14.25 -7.87
CA LEU A 32 1.55 -14.84 -7.69
C LEU A 32 1.52 -15.90 -6.60
N THR A 33 2.22 -17.01 -6.81
CA THR A 33 2.34 -18.09 -5.83
C THR A 33 3.66 -18.04 -5.05
N ILE A 34 4.37 -16.91 -5.05
CA ILE A 34 5.62 -16.74 -4.30
C ILE A 34 5.34 -16.49 -2.82
N ALA A 35 6.28 -16.81 -1.94
CA ALA A 35 6.17 -16.46 -0.53
C ALA A 35 6.61 -14.99 -0.30
N PRO A 36 6.10 -14.29 0.74
CA PRO A 36 6.51 -12.91 1.05
C PRO A 36 8.02 -12.71 1.18
N LYS A 37 8.73 -13.70 1.74
CA LYS A 37 10.21 -13.67 1.84
C LYS A 37 10.93 -13.59 0.48
N ASP A 38 10.29 -14.04 -0.60
CA ASP A 38 10.82 -14.06 -1.96
C ASP A 38 10.47 -12.79 -2.75
N LEU A 39 9.75 -11.83 -2.15
CA LEU A 39 9.34 -10.57 -2.78
C LEU A 39 10.52 -9.76 -3.32
N HIS A 40 11.69 -9.84 -2.68
CA HIS A 40 12.93 -9.19 -3.14
C HIS A 40 13.31 -9.54 -4.59
N ARG A 41 12.79 -10.64 -5.16
CA ARG A 41 13.05 -11.05 -6.55
C ARG A 41 12.26 -10.26 -7.59
N ILE A 42 11.15 -9.63 -7.20
CA ILE A 42 10.22 -8.94 -8.11
C ILE A 42 10.09 -7.44 -7.82
N LEU A 43 10.61 -7.01 -6.66
CA LEU A 43 10.59 -5.63 -6.20
C LEU A 43 11.83 -4.85 -6.68
N PRO A 44 11.74 -3.50 -6.73
CA PRO A 44 12.91 -2.65 -6.94
C PRO A 44 14.04 -2.93 -5.93
N PRO A 45 15.32 -2.90 -6.31
CA PRO A 45 16.45 -3.26 -5.43
C PRO A 45 16.53 -2.47 -4.11
N ASP A 46 16.10 -1.20 -4.12
CA ASP A 46 16.16 -0.29 -2.97
C ASP A 46 14.84 -0.27 -2.16
N SER A 47 14.05 -1.34 -2.26
CA SER A 47 12.76 -1.45 -1.56
C SER A 47 12.95 -1.90 -0.12
N HIS A 48 12.28 -1.22 0.80
CA HIS A 48 12.24 -1.55 2.22
C HIS A 48 10.99 -2.37 2.53
N LEU A 49 11.15 -3.68 2.78
CA LEU A 49 10.05 -4.55 3.17
C LEU A 49 9.70 -4.29 4.65
N LEU A 50 8.51 -3.75 4.89
CA LEU A 50 7.96 -3.38 6.19
C LEU A 50 6.79 -4.32 6.55
N ILE A 51 7.06 -5.62 6.55
CA ILE A 51 6.06 -6.68 6.71
C ILE A 51 6.12 -7.40 8.06
N ASP A 52 7.12 -7.06 8.88
CA ASP A 52 7.33 -7.64 10.20
C ASP A 52 7.64 -6.54 11.23
N PRO A 53 7.43 -6.79 12.53
CA PRO A 53 7.63 -5.78 13.56
C PRO A 53 9.05 -5.18 13.57
N HIS A 54 10.08 -5.98 13.30
CA HIS A 54 11.46 -5.50 13.40
C HIS A 54 11.80 -4.51 12.28
N SER A 55 11.44 -4.84 11.03
CA SER A 55 11.64 -3.93 9.90
C SER A 55 10.85 -2.63 10.04
N ILE A 56 9.60 -2.70 10.51
CA ILE A 56 8.77 -1.54 10.81
C ILE A 56 9.39 -0.66 11.91
N GLU A 57 9.87 -1.26 13.00
CA GLU A 57 10.52 -0.51 14.08
C GLU A 57 11.79 0.22 13.60
N GLN A 58 12.61 -0.42 12.75
CA GLN A 58 13.80 0.24 12.18
C GLN A 58 13.43 1.43 11.29
N PHE A 59 12.37 1.30 10.50
CA PHE A 59 11.83 2.38 9.70
C PHE A 59 11.35 3.56 10.56
N LEU A 60 10.60 3.29 11.63
CA LEU A 60 10.12 4.31 12.54
C LEU A 60 11.26 4.99 13.32
N VAL A 61 12.32 4.24 13.69
CA VAL A 61 13.54 4.81 14.26
C VAL A 61 14.23 5.76 13.26
N ALA A 62 14.34 5.35 11.99
CA ALA A 62 14.92 6.20 10.96
C ALA A 62 14.11 7.49 10.76
N LEU A 63 12.77 7.41 10.82
CA LEU A 63 11.88 8.56 10.63
C LEU A 63 11.73 9.46 11.84
N ASP A 64 11.62 8.92 13.05
CA ASP A 64 11.25 9.70 14.23
C ASP A 64 12.16 9.47 15.46
N GLY A 65 13.15 8.59 15.35
CA GLY A 65 14.11 8.32 16.42
C GLY A 65 13.56 7.35 17.47
N THR A 66 12.72 7.82 18.37
CA THR A 66 12.25 7.03 19.53
C THR A 66 10.73 6.90 19.59
N PRO A 67 10.21 5.77 20.11
CA PRO A 67 8.78 5.59 20.31
C PRO A 67 8.21 6.66 21.26
N PRO A 68 6.96 7.11 21.06
CA PRO A 68 6.28 7.99 22.01
C PRO A 68 6.05 7.30 23.36
N ASP A 69 6.01 8.09 24.44
CA ASP A 69 5.46 7.63 25.70
C ASP A 69 3.93 7.73 25.66
N TRP A 70 3.30 6.66 25.18
CA TRP A 70 1.85 6.61 25.01
C TRP A 70 1.07 6.80 26.31
N ALA A 71 1.62 6.38 27.44
CA ALA A 71 0.94 6.57 28.72
C ALA A 71 0.85 8.07 29.07
N SER A 72 1.95 8.80 28.90
CA SER A 72 1.99 10.24 29.10
C SER A 72 1.12 11.00 28.11
N VAL A 73 1.06 10.57 26.84
CA VAL A 73 0.20 11.20 25.82
C VAL A 73 -1.27 10.94 26.13
N TYR A 74 -1.64 9.68 26.43
CA TYR A 74 -3.01 9.26 26.70
C TYR A 74 -3.57 9.93 27.96
N GLY A 75 -2.77 10.05 29.02
CA GLY A 75 -3.18 10.64 30.29
C GLY A 75 -4.34 9.88 30.95
N GLN A 76 -5.42 10.59 31.29
CA GLN A 76 -6.64 9.98 31.86
C GLN A 76 -7.70 9.64 30.80
N GLY A 77 -7.27 9.43 29.55
CA GLY A 77 -8.14 9.09 28.42
C GLY A 77 -9.02 10.26 27.98
N HIS A 78 -10.16 9.96 27.36
CA HIS A 78 -11.07 10.96 26.77
C HIS A 78 -11.73 11.93 27.77
N HIS A 79 -11.55 11.71 29.08
CA HIS A 79 -12.01 12.63 30.12
C HIS A 79 -10.96 13.68 30.50
N ASP A 80 -9.74 13.54 30.00
CA ASP A 80 -8.65 14.49 30.18
C ASP A 80 -8.79 15.62 29.16
N PRO A 81 -8.99 16.88 29.60
CA PRO A 81 -9.18 18.01 28.69
C PRO A 81 -7.94 18.29 27.81
N ASP A 82 -6.77 17.84 28.23
CA ASP A 82 -5.51 18.04 27.51
C ASP A 82 -5.15 16.85 26.59
N HIS A 83 -6.00 15.81 26.54
CA HIS A 83 -5.76 14.59 25.75
C HIS A 83 -5.49 14.90 24.28
N ASP A 84 -6.41 15.61 23.64
CA ASP A 84 -6.33 15.95 22.22
C ASP A 84 -5.16 16.90 21.95
N GLU A 85 -4.89 17.86 22.84
CA GLU A 85 -3.81 18.83 22.69
C GLU A 85 -2.42 18.17 22.78
N ARG A 86 -2.24 17.18 23.67
CA ARG A 86 -0.99 16.41 23.75
C ARG A 86 -0.76 15.59 22.49
N LEU A 87 -1.80 14.93 21.97
CA LEU A 87 -1.71 14.15 20.74
C LEU A 87 -1.43 15.04 19.52
N PHE A 88 -2.11 16.19 19.43
CA PHE A 88 -1.89 17.17 18.38
C PHE A 88 -0.47 17.73 18.40
N THR A 89 0.01 18.14 19.59
CA THR A 89 1.38 18.63 19.78
C THR A 89 2.41 17.57 19.40
N LEU A 90 2.21 16.31 19.81
CA LEU A 90 3.07 15.19 19.44
C LEU A 90 3.18 15.03 17.91
N ASN A 91 2.05 15.00 17.21
CA ASN A 91 2.04 14.87 15.74
C ASN A 91 2.83 16.02 15.10
N ARG A 92 2.52 17.27 15.47
CA ARG A 92 3.16 18.47 14.90
C ARG A 92 4.67 18.51 15.14
N GLU A 93 5.12 18.16 16.35
CA GLU A 93 6.55 18.10 16.65
C GLU A 93 7.29 17.04 15.85
N ARG A 94 6.65 15.89 15.59
CA ARG A 94 7.27 14.81 14.83
C ARG A 94 7.30 15.12 13.34
N ASP A 95 6.25 15.72 12.79
CA ASP A 95 6.24 16.21 11.41
C ASP A 95 7.42 17.16 11.16
N ALA A 96 7.61 18.16 12.04
CA ALA A 96 8.75 19.07 11.94
C ALA A 96 10.11 18.36 12.04
N LYS A 97 10.22 17.29 12.84
CA LYS A 97 11.46 16.51 12.98
C LYS A 97 11.74 15.57 11.80
N ARG A 98 10.74 15.28 10.96
CA ARG A 98 10.90 14.41 9.78
C ARG A 98 11.51 15.14 8.61
N GLU A 99 11.33 16.45 8.51
CA GLU A 99 11.78 17.24 7.37
C GLU A 99 13.26 16.97 7.04
N GLY A 100 13.53 16.65 5.77
CA GLY A 100 14.88 16.36 5.27
C GLY A 100 15.44 14.96 5.61
N LYS A 101 14.69 14.10 6.33
CA LYS A 101 15.15 12.73 6.60
C LYS A 101 15.05 11.86 5.35
N GLN A 102 16.13 11.14 5.07
CA GLN A 102 16.22 10.23 3.92
C GLN A 102 15.12 9.15 3.92
N ALA A 103 14.67 8.72 5.10
CA ALA A 103 13.63 7.71 5.23
C ALA A 103 12.26 8.16 4.70
N LEU A 104 12.01 9.47 4.54
CA LEU A 104 10.81 9.98 3.85
C LEU A 104 10.76 9.59 2.37
N HIS A 105 11.91 9.35 1.76
CA HIS A 105 12.05 9.06 0.34
C HIS A 105 12.22 7.57 0.04
N TRP A 106 12.19 6.71 1.06
CA TRP A 106 12.31 5.27 0.88
C TRP A 106 11.14 4.72 0.08
N THR A 107 11.44 3.76 -0.80
CA THR A 107 10.40 2.91 -1.39
C THR A 107 10.03 1.88 -0.34
N VAL A 108 8.81 1.97 0.19
CA VAL A 108 8.30 1.08 1.24
C VAL A 108 7.39 0.03 0.64
N VAL A 109 7.44 -1.17 1.21
CA VAL A 109 6.61 -2.30 0.81
C VAL A 109 5.91 -2.86 2.03
N PHE A 110 4.59 -2.90 2.00
CA PHE A 110 3.77 -3.40 3.10
C PHE A 110 2.62 -4.26 2.58
N LEU A 111 1.97 -4.99 3.48
CA LEU A 111 0.89 -5.92 3.14
C LEU A 111 -0.45 -5.42 3.64
N TRP A 112 -1.48 -5.62 2.81
CA TRP A 112 -2.88 -5.65 3.21
C TRP A 112 -3.43 -7.07 3.03
N SER A 113 -4.36 -7.44 3.90
CA SER A 113 -5.11 -8.68 3.77
C SER A 113 -6.20 -8.53 2.73
N ALA A 114 -6.53 -9.61 2.02
CA ALA A 114 -7.70 -9.64 1.17
C ALA A 114 -8.31 -11.04 1.07
N GLU A 115 -9.62 -11.09 0.85
CA GLU A 115 -10.38 -12.32 0.62
C GLU A 115 -10.92 -12.28 -0.81
N LEU A 116 -10.69 -13.34 -1.59
CA LEU A 116 -11.25 -13.44 -2.93
C LEU A 116 -12.78 -13.44 -2.88
N SER A 117 -13.37 -12.67 -3.78
CA SER A 117 -14.81 -12.63 -4.01
C SER A 117 -15.17 -13.43 -5.28
N ARG A 118 -16.39 -13.24 -5.79
CA ARG A 118 -16.88 -13.96 -6.97
C ARG A 118 -15.99 -13.75 -8.20
N TYR A 119 -15.93 -14.79 -9.02
CA TYR A 119 -15.32 -14.71 -10.34
C TYR A 119 -16.11 -13.74 -11.25
N ASP A 120 -15.39 -12.83 -11.91
CA ASP A 120 -15.92 -11.93 -12.93
C ASP A 120 -15.48 -12.43 -14.32
N PRO A 121 -16.39 -13.05 -15.10
CA PRO A 121 -16.06 -13.54 -16.43
C PRO A 121 -15.75 -12.41 -17.43
N MET A 122 -16.24 -11.19 -17.20
CA MET A 122 -15.97 -10.04 -18.08
C MET A 122 -14.52 -9.57 -17.94
N ARG A 123 -13.99 -9.62 -16.70
CA ARG A 123 -12.62 -9.22 -16.39
C ARG A 123 -11.63 -10.39 -16.38
N GLY A 124 -12.12 -11.62 -16.46
CA GLY A 124 -11.29 -12.83 -16.50
C GLY A 124 -10.63 -13.19 -15.17
N GLY A 125 -11.07 -12.59 -14.06
CA GLY A 125 -10.41 -12.66 -12.75
C GLY A 125 -11.39 -12.61 -11.58
N PHE A 126 -10.86 -12.50 -10.37
CA PHE A 126 -11.64 -12.40 -9.13
C PHE A 126 -11.54 -11.00 -8.57
N GLY A 127 -12.67 -10.41 -8.18
CA GLY A 127 -12.65 -9.25 -7.30
C GLY A 127 -12.23 -9.65 -5.88
N MET A 128 -12.05 -8.70 -4.97
CA MET A 128 -11.64 -9.00 -3.60
C MET A 128 -12.18 -7.99 -2.59
N ALA A 129 -12.37 -8.43 -1.36
CA ALA A 129 -12.56 -7.57 -0.20
C ALA A 129 -11.21 -7.40 0.48
N ILE A 130 -10.82 -6.17 0.80
CA ILE A 130 -9.48 -5.87 1.30
C ILE A 130 -9.55 -5.21 2.67
N GLY A 131 -8.52 -5.42 3.48
CA GLY A 131 -8.43 -4.87 4.81
C GLY A 131 -6.98 -4.63 5.23
N PRO A 132 -6.76 -3.62 6.08
CA PRO A 132 -5.43 -3.36 6.64
C PRO A 132 -4.92 -4.53 7.48
N ILE A 133 -3.61 -4.66 7.54
CA ILE A 133 -2.95 -5.48 8.55
C ILE A 133 -2.47 -4.56 9.68
N PHE A 134 -2.75 -4.96 10.92
CA PHE A 134 -2.29 -4.28 12.12
C PHE A 134 -1.13 -5.06 12.71
N THR A 135 0.04 -4.42 12.82
CA THR A 135 1.27 -5.05 13.30
C THR A 135 1.65 -4.50 14.67
N PRO A 136 1.60 -5.31 15.75
CA PRO A 136 2.05 -4.89 17.06
C PRO A 136 3.57 -4.67 17.07
N THR A 137 4.00 -3.54 17.63
CA THR A 137 5.40 -3.16 17.78
C THR A 137 5.62 -2.52 19.17
N LYS A 138 6.88 -2.24 19.52
CA LYS A 138 7.21 -1.41 20.70
C LYS A 138 6.74 0.04 20.56
N TRP A 139 6.48 0.48 19.34
CA TRP A 139 5.95 1.81 19.07
C TRP A 139 4.45 1.90 19.25
N GLY A 140 3.75 0.77 19.43
CA GLY A 140 2.29 0.71 19.38
C GLY A 140 1.83 -0.18 18.22
N LEU A 141 0.56 -0.06 17.86
CA LEU A 141 -0.03 -0.77 16.73
C LEU A 141 0.25 -0.01 15.44
N VAL A 142 0.91 -0.63 14.46
CA VAL A 142 1.19 0.02 13.18
C VAL A 142 0.21 -0.49 12.14
N ARG A 143 -0.39 0.43 11.38
CA ARG A 143 -1.23 0.12 10.22
C ARG A 143 -0.89 1.08 9.08
N PHE A 144 -0.38 0.55 7.98
CA PHE A 144 -0.15 1.37 6.79
C PHE A 144 -1.48 1.79 6.15
N LYS A 145 -1.55 3.07 5.77
CA LYS A 145 -2.71 3.69 5.11
C LYS A 145 -2.29 4.13 3.70
N PRO A 146 -2.87 3.58 2.63
CA PRO A 146 -2.68 4.16 1.31
C PRO A 146 -3.35 5.53 1.25
N GLU A 147 -2.73 6.49 0.56
CA GLU A 147 -3.30 7.83 0.28
C GLU A 147 -4.69 7.70 -0.33
N GLU A 148 -4.78 6.87 -1.36
CA GLU A 148 -6.00 6.45 -2.00
C GLU A 148 -6.02 4.91 -2.03
N VAL A 149 -7.12 4.33 -1.55
CA VAL A 149 -7.31 2.88 -1.63
C VAL A 149 -7.51 2.50 -3.09
N PRO A 150 -6.67 1.61 -3.68
CA PRO A 150 -6.85 1.19 -5.06
C PRO A 150 -8.26 0.65 -5.30
N SER A 151 -8.96 1.24 -6.28
CA SER A 151 -10.31 0.82 -6.65
C SER A 151 -10.27 -0.28 -7.70
N ASN A 152 -11.37 -1.02 -7.86
CA ASN A 152 -11.53 -2.03 -8.92
C ASN A 152 -10.46 -3.14 -8.95
N LEU A 153 -9.98 -3.56 -7.78
CA LEU A 153 -8.98 -4.60 -7.67
C LEU A 153 -9.48 -5.93 -8.27
N VAL A 154 -8.74 -6.47 -9.24
CA VAL A 154 -9.01 -7.76 -9.87
C VAL A 154 -7.73 -8.56 -9.96
N VAL A 155 -7.76 -9.77 -9.42
CA VAL A 155 -6.66 -10.71 -9.58
C VAL A 155 -6.95 -11.71 -10.69
N ILE A 156 -5.97 -11.92 -11.56
CA ILE A 156 -6.03 -12.84 -12.69
C ILE A 156 -5.09 -14.02 -12.40
N PRO A 157 -5.60 -15.15 -11.88
CA PRO A 157 -4.78 -16.35 -11.71
C PRO A 157 -4.53 -17.05 -13.05
N ASP A 158 -3.49 -17.88 -13.08
CA ASP A 158 -3.25 -18.79 -14.21
C ASP A 158 -4.48 -19.66 -14.50
N PRO A 159 -4.72 -20.06 -15.77
CA PRO A 159 -5.93 -20.80 -16.16
C PRO A 159 -6.20 -22.06 -15.31
N SER A 160 -5.13 -22.80 -14.96
CA SER A 160 -5.24 -24.01 -14.13
C SER A 160 -5.64 -23.69 -12.69
N ALA A 161 -5.09 -22.61 -12.11
CA ALA A 161 -5.44 -22.15 -10.77
C ALA A 161 -6.85 -21.56 -10.72
N ARG A 162 -7.27 -20.84 -11.77
CA ARG A 162 -8.59 -20.21 -11.88
C ARG A 162 -9.74 -21.18 -11.66
N ASP A 163 -9.72 -22.34 -12.32
CA ASP A 163 -10.79 -23.34 -12.20
C ASP A 163 -10.79 -24.04 -10.84
N VAL A 164 -9.64 -24.11 -10.16
CA VAL A 164 -9.55 -24.61 -8.78
C VAL A 164 -10.16 -23.58 -7.82
N LEU A 165 -9.70 -22.33 -7.88
CA LEU A 165 -10.18 -21.24 -7.03
C LEU A 165 -11.69 -21.01 -7.19
N ARG A 166 -12.20 -21.04 -8.43
CA ARG A 166 -13.65 -20.92 -8.68
C ARG A 166 -14.43 -22.03 -7.99
N ARG A 167 -14.01 -23.29 -8.12
CA ARG A 167 -14.69 -24.42 -7.45
C ARG A 167 -14.64 -24.32 -5.93
N GLN A 168 -13.54 -23.84 -5.37
CA GLN A 168 -13.40 -23.62 -3.93
C GLN A 168 -14.37 -22.54 -3.44
N LEU A 169 -14.46 -21.40 -4.14
CA LEU A 169 -15.40 -20.33 -3.83
C LEU A 169 -16.86 -20.78 -4.00
N ASP A 170 -17.18 -21.52 -5.06
CA ASP A 170 -18.52 -22.08 -5.28
C ASP A 170 -18.92 -23.08 -4.17
N ALA A 171 -17.94 -23.73 -3.54
CA ALA A 171 -18.12 -24.58 -2.36
C ALA A 171 -18.18 -23.80 -1.04
N GLY A 172 -18.15 -22.46 -1.08
CA GLY A 172 -18.18 -21.58 0.09
C GLY A 172 -16.86 -21.48 0.86
N GLN A 173 -15.74 -21.93 0.28
CA GLN A 173 -14.43 -21.76 0.90
C GLN A 173 -13.98 -20.30 0.80
N LYS A 174 -13.45 -19.78 1.91
CA LYS A 174 -12.75 -18.50 1.94
C LYS A 174 -11.35 -18.69 1.40
N ILE A 175 -10.91 -17.79 0.53
CA ILE A 175 -9.58 -17.82 -0.05
C ILE A 175 -8.90 -16.51 0.25
N ASP A 176 -7.96 -16.57 1.19
CA ASP A 176 -7.17 -15.41 1.57
C ASP A 176 -6.02 -15.18 0.57
N ILE A 177 -5.77 -13.92 0.31
CA ILE A 177 -4.66 -13.42 -0.50
C ILE A 177 -4.02 -12.25 0.23
N GLU A 178 -2.76 -12.00 -0.07
CA GLU A 178 -2.05 -10.82 0.42
C GLU A 178 -1.86 -9.84 -0.72
N ILE A 179 -2.14 -8.57 -0.44
CA ILE A 179 -1.90 -7.47 -1.35
C ILE A 179 -0.61 -6.79 -0.93
N VAL A 180 0.39 -6.87 -1.79
CA VAL A 180 1.66 -6.17 -1.61
C VAL A 180 1.51 -4.78 -2.18
N MET A 181 1.59 -3.78 -1.33
CA MET A 181 1.56 -2.38 -1.74
C MET A 181 2.98 -1.83 -1.72
N VAL A 182 3.39 -1.25 -2.84
CA VAL A 182 4.70 -0.62 -3.03
C VAL A 182 4.45 0.86 -3.26
N GLY A 183 5.18 1.71 -2.55
CA GLY A 183 5.01 3.15 -2.68
C GLY A 183 5.99 3.95 -1.85
N ARG A 184 5.67 5.22 -1.64
CA ARG A 184 6.48 6.16 -0.86
C ARG A 184 5.60 6.93 0.11
N LEU A 185 6.18 7.37 1.21
CA LEU A 185 5.49 8.27 2.12
C LEU A 185 5.15 9.59 1.41
N ILE A 186 4.04 10.20 1.82
CA ILE A 186 3.72 11.58 1.46
C ILE A 186 4.49 12.49 2.43
N PRO A 187 5.52 13.24 2.00
CA PRO A 187 6.36 14.00 2.93
C PRO A 187 5.59 14.93 3.87
N GLU A 188 4.48 15.50 3.40
CA GLU A 188 3.64 16.45 4.15
C GLU A 188 2.67 15.78 5.14
N GLU A 189 2.35 14.49 4.95
CA GLU A 189 1.35 13.74 5.73
C GLU A 189 1.88 12.38 6.21
N SER A 190 3.21 12.25 6.32
CA SER A 190 3.89 10.96 6.29
C SER A 190 3.42 9.94 7.31
N ILE A 191 3.15 10.37 8.55
CA ILE A 191 2.70 9.46 9.61
C ILE A 191 1.74 10.17 10.56
N VAL A 192 0.57 9.58 10.72
CA VAL A 192 -0.42 10.00 11.73
C VAL A 192 -0.30 9.14 12.98
N TYR A 193 -0.24 9.78 14.14
CA TYR A 193 -0.26 9.15 15.45
C TYR A 193 -1.63 9.35 16.08
N ASP A 194 -2.21 8.27 16.59
CA ASP A 194 -3.56 8.23 17.18
C ASP A 194 -3.61 7.16 18.28
N PHE A 195 -4.81 6.85 18.79
CA PHE A 195 -5.07 5.73 19.69
C PHE A 195 -5.92 4.65 19.02
N SER A 196 -5.65 3.40 19.37
CA SER A 196 -6.48 2.27 18.95
C SER A 196 -7.85 2.34 19.63
N HIS A 197 -8.91 2.07 18.86
CA HIS A 197 -10.26 1.95 19.41
C HIS A 197 -10.49 0.61 20.14
N ASP A 198 -9.63 -0.39 19.90
CA ASP A 198 -9.79 -1.73 20.47
C ASP A 198 -9.23 -1.83 21.90
N LYS A 199 -8.26 -0.96 22.23
CA LYS A 199 -7.60 -0.96 23.53
C LYS A 199 -7.24 0.47 23.95
N GLU A 200 -7.82 0.91 25.06
CA GLU A 200 -7.52 2.19 25.68
C GLU A 200 -6.01 2.39 25.90
N GLY A 201 -5.52 3.57 25.55
CA GLY A 201 -4.12 3.98 25.70
C GLY A 201 -3.13 3.28 24.78
N LEU A 202 -3.57 2.35 23.91
CA LEU A 202 -2.68 1.76 22.92
C LEU A 202 -2.49 2.74 21.76
N GLY A 203 -1.26 3.22 21.58
CA GLY A 203 -0.91 4.04 20.43
C GLY A 203 -1.13 3.33 19.10
N LEU A 204 -1.61 4.08 18.12
CA LEU A 204 -1.81 3.69 16.73
C LEU A 204 -0.92 4.59 15.86
N ILE A 205 -0.16 3.98 14.97
CA ILE A 205 0.74 4.67 14.04
C ILE A 205 0.32 4.32 12.63
N MET A 206 0.02 5.34 11.84
CA MET A 206 -0.49 5.21 10.48
C MET A 206 0.42 5.92 9.49
N PRO A 207 1.47 5.24 8.98
CA PRO A 207 2.24 5.76 7.86
C PRO A 207 1.34 5.87 6.63
N VAL A 208 1.29 7.06 6.01
CA VAL A 208 0.49 7.35 4.83
C VAL A 208 1.36 7.21 3.58
N VAL A 209 0.97 6.30 2.68
CA VAL A 209 1.77 5.90 1.52
C VAL A 209 1.03 6.18 0.23
N ARG A 210 1.65 6.92 -0.69
CA ARG A 210 1.22 6.99 -2.08
C ARG A 210 1.59 5.70 -2.78
N ILE A 211 0.58 4.96 -3.25
CA ILE A 211 0.79 3.65 -3.87
C ILE A 211 1.24 3.83 -5.32
N GLU A 212 2.37 3.23 -5.65
CA GLU A 212 2.97 3.25 -6.98
C GLU A 212 2.76 1.93 -7.73
N ARG A 213 2.66 0.82 -6.99
CA ARG A 213 2.50 -0.53 -7.55
C ARG A 213 1.81 -1.46 -6.55
N VAL A 214 1.04 -2.42 -7.08
CA VAL A 214 0.36 -3.46 -6.30
C VAL A 214 0.70 -4.83 -6.88
N GLU A 215 0.97 -5.81 -6.02
CA GLU A 215 1.08 -7.23 -6.39
C GLU A 215 0.12 -8.08 -5.56
N TYR A 216 -0.31 -9.22 -6.10
CA TYR A 216 -1.23 -10.14 -5.43
C TYR A 216 -0.52 -11.46 -5.16
N LEU A 217 -0.47 -11.87 -3.90
CA LEU A 217 0.08 -13.15 -3.49
C LEU A 217 -1.03 -14.07 -3.01
N LEU A 218 -0.97 -15.34 -3.39
CA LEU A 218 -1.79 -16.36 -2.75
C LEU A 218 -1.25 -16.59 -1.34
N ALA A 219 -2.10 -16.36 -0.33
CA ALA A 219 -1.73 -16.63 1.06
C ALA A 219 -1.49 -18.15 1.22
N ARG A 220 -0.44 -18.51 1.95
CA ARG A 220 -0.03 -19.91 2.16
C ARG A 220 -0.19 -20.33 3.61
#